data_AF-A0A2V2XAM5-F1
#
_entry.id   AF-A0A2V2XAM5-F1
#
_cell.length_a   1.000
_cell.length_b   1.000
_cell.length_c   1.000
_cell.angle_alpha   90.00
_cell.angle_beta   90.00
_cell.angle_gamma   90.00
#
_symmetry.space_group_name_H-M   'P 1'
#
loop_
_entity.id
_entity.type
_entity.pdbx_description
1 polymer ?
#
loop_
_entity_poly.entity_id
_entity_poly.type
_entity_poly.pdbx_seq_one_letter_code
_entity_poly.pdbx_strand_id
1 'polypeptide(L)'
;MPLNNSGAADTDKKSETEYFEGEIAPLYVSLSRSAPLPSEDYVRVVALSGAGDVSSDAPCVQMNARTDGNWKNGSCIQNLAESEGNEPVRHDFALHLRGARNCRLLDTMLDAYDLHMGAIDRDAIDGIAENKADRTGKDAVGHLPPVVLPQATYKGCKALFLYLELITTRVPTTISKPLRAPIEELLQPWEMNFLLKDCMDDTTSHAISQQMNDGKEGKTKGRKSVGDARTAYYSVIVNNAPESLNLITELAMLSDFLIVEPLRQLTCAFLASLALGASSEAELLRLCGLSRPLTEEELDPLYAQFPFLRPDTVSDL
;
A
#
# COMPACT_ATOMS: atom_id res chain seq x y z
N MET A 1 39.89 -63.03 -37.29
CA MET A 1 38.74 -63.01 -36.36
C MET A 1 38.99 -61.92 -35.33
N PRO A 2 38.03 -61.09 -34.86
CA PRO A 2 36.56 -61.04 -35.10
C PRO A 2 36.07 -59.68 -35.72
N LEU A 3 34.98 -59.70 -36.51
CA LEU A 3 33.61 -59.16 -36.27
C LEU A 3 33.47 -57.62 -36.36
N ASN A 4 32.96 -57.07 -37.47
CA ASN A 4 31.55 -56.80 -37.82
C ASN A 4 30.78 -55.96 -36.77
N ASN A 5 30.45 -54.70 -37.13
CA ASN A 5 29.06 -54.31 -37.40
C ASN A 5 28.96 -52.85 -37.86
N SER A 6 28.38 -52.67 -39.04
CA SER A 6 27.85 -51.41 -39.57
C SER A 6 26.33 -51.47 -39.55
N GLY A 7 25.69 -50.37 -39.17
CA GLY A 7 24.41 -49.94 -39.71
C GLY A 7 23.15 -50.34 -38.95
N ALA A 8 22.57 -49.37 -38.24
CA ALA A 8 21.17 -48.99 -38.37
C ALA A 8 21.01 -47.57 -37.80
N ALA A 9 20.78 -46.61 -38.67
CA ALA A 9 20.34 -45.27 -38.30
C ALA A 9 18.84 -45.35 -38.02
N ASP A 10 18.46 -45.08 -36.78
CA ASP A 10 17.07 -44.94 -36.39
C ASP A 10 16.75 -43.45 -36.30
N THR A 11 16.00 -42.98 -37.29
CA THR A 11 15.49 -41.62 -37.39
C THR A 11 14.26 -41.47 -36.51
N ASP A 12 14.33 -40.46 -35.64
CA ASP A 12 13.32 -39.40 -35.59
C ASP A 12 11.96 -39.73 -34.98
N LYS A 13 11.75 -39.25 -33.75
CA LYS A 13 10.72 -38.26 -33.37
C LYS A 13 10.67 -38.13 -31.85
N LYS A 14 11.62 -37.39 -31.29
CA LYS A 14 11.44 -36.81 -29.96
C LYS A 14 10.66 -35.52 -30.19
N SER A 15 9.36 -35.56 -29.93
CA SER A 15 8.53 -34.36 -29.83
C SER A 15 9.12 -33.49 -28.72
N GLU A 16 9.93 -32.51 -29.12
CA GLU A 16 10.21 -31.33 -28.31
C GLU A 16 8.87 -30.61 -28.15
N THR A 17 8.16 -30.93 -27.07
CA THR A 17 7.24 -29.99 -26.46
C THR A 17 8.09 -28.79 -26.04
N GLU A 18 8.18 -27.81 -26.93
CA GLU A 18 8.45 -26.43 -26.58
C GLU A 18 7.44 -26.07 -25.48
N TYR A 19 7.89 -26.13 -24.23
CA TYR A 19 7.23 -25.43 -23.14
C TYR A 19 7.32 -23.96 -23.52
N PHE A 20 6.23 -23.42 -24.07
CA PHE A 20 6.00 -21.99 -24.04
C PHE A 20 6.12 -21.59 -22.56
N GLU A 21 7.21 -20.91 -22.20
CA GLU A 21 7.26 -20.12 -20.97
C GLU A 21 6.09 -19.14 -21.07
N GLY A 22 4.95 -19.53 -20.50
CA GLY A 22 3.77 -18.70 -20.45
C GLY A 22 4.14 -17.43 -19.70
N GLU A 23 4.06 -16.31 -20.40
CA GLU A 23 4.28 -14.99 -19.83
C GLU A 23 3.37 -14.85 -18.59
N ILE A 24 4.00 -14.70 -17.42
CA ILE A 24 3.28 -14.60 -16.16
C ILE A 24 2.43 -13.32 -16.22
N ALA A 25 1.11 -13.47 -16.16
CA ALA A 25 0.17 -12.35 -16.23
C ALA A 25 0.55 -11.23 -15.24
N PRO A 26 0.35 -9.93 -15.52
CA PRO A 26 0.75 -8.86 -14.61
C PRO A 26 -0.02 -8.93 -13.28
N LEU A 27 0.61 -8.55 -12.16
CA LEU A 27 -0.08 -8.61 -10.87
C LEU A 27 -1.23 -7.62 -10.79
N TYR A 28 -1.09 -6.44 -11.41
CA TYR A 28 -2.16 -5.46 -11.48
C TYR A 28 -2.19 -4.74 -12.83
N VAL A 29 -3.37 -4.24 -13.20
CA VAL A 29 -3.58 -3.42 -14.40
C VAL A 29 -4.47 -2.23 -14.02
N SER A 30 -4.12 -1.02 -14.46
CA SER A 30 -5.00 0.14 -14.29
C SER A 30 -6.16 0.06 -15.30
N LEU A 31 -7.37 0.31 -14.83
CA LEU A 31 -8.59 0.22 -15.63
C LEU A 31 -9.25 1.58 -15.78
N SER A 32 -9.97 1.76 -16.89
CA SER A 32 -11.01 2.78 -16.94
C SER A 32 -12.25 2.31 -16.14
N ARG A 33 -13.08 3.26 -15.70
CA ARG A 33 -14.23 3.04 -14.79
C ARG A 33 -15.19 1.92 -15.22
N SER A 34 -15.28 1.64 -16.52
CA SER A 34 -16.17 0.62 -17.10
C SER A 34 -15.44 -0.43 -17.95
N ALA A 35 -14.10 -0.44 -17.95
CA ALA A 35 -13.36 -1.49 -18.67
C ALA A 35 -13.66 -2.87 -18.07
N PRO A 36 -13.81 -3.94 -18.85
CA PRO A 36 -13.91 -5.30 -18.31
C PRO A 36 -12.61 -5.71 -17.59
N LEU A 37 -12.70 -6.73 -16.73
CA LEU A 37 -11.50 -7.35 -16.15
C LEU A 37 -10.72 -8.11 -17.24
N PRO A 38 -9.38 -8.22 -17.14
CA PRO A 38 -8.59 -8.94 -18.13
C PRO A 38 -8.93 -10.43 -18.23
N SER A 39 -9.19 -11.08 -17.08
CA SER A 39 -9.65 -12.46 -16.96
C SER A 39 -10.41 -12.64 -15.64
N GLU A 40 -10.91 -13.86 -15.40
CA GLU A 40 -11.54 -14.25 -14.13
C GLU A 40 -10.55 -14.32 -12.96
N ASP A 41 -9.25 -14.38 -13.24
CA ASP A 41 -8.17 -14.36 -12.25
C ASP A 41 -7.86 -12.97 -11.70
N TYR A 42 -8.74 -11.99 -11.92
CA TYR A 42 -8.61 -10.64 -11.40
C TYR A 42 -9.83 -10.24 -10.58
N VAL A 43 -9.58 -9.50 -9.50
CA VAL A 43 -10.60 -8.79 -8.74
C VAL A 43 -10.50 -7.29 -9.02
N ARG A 44 -11.65 -6.61 -9.14
CA ARG A 44 -11.65 -5.15 -9.27
C ARG A 44 -11.38 -4.52 -7.92
N VAL A 45 -10.37 -3.66 -7.86
CA VAL A 45 -10.10 -2.78 -6.71
C VAL A 45 -10.39 -1.34 -7.13
N VAL A 46 -11.15 -0.62 -6.32
CA VAL A 46 -11.58 0.76 -6.58
C VAL A 46 -11.04 1.65 -5.48
N ALA A 47 -10.06 2.49 -5.81
CA ALA A 47 -9.53 3.50 -4.90
C ALA A 47 -10.34 4.79 -5.02
N LEU A 48 -10.70 5.37 -3.88
CA LEU A 48 -11.43 6.63 -3.80
C LEU A 48 -10.56 7.66 -3.07
N SER A 49 -10.03 8.66 -3.77
CA SER A 49 -9.31 9.78 -3.16
C SER A 49 -10.19 11.03 -3.08
N GLY A 50 -9.83 11.95 -2.17
CA GLY A 50 -10.56 13.21 -2.02
C GLY A 50 -10.41 14.11 -3.25
N ALA A 51 -11.39 14.97 -3.54
CA ALA A 51 -11.37 15.89 -4.68
C ALA A 51 -10.16 16.89 -4.68
N GLY A 52 -9.46 17.02 -3.55
CA GLY A 52 -8.23 17.82 -3.43
C GLY A 52 -6.94 17.10 -3.83
N ASP A 53 -7.01 15.82 -4.21
CA ASP A 53 -5.86 14.96 -4.47
C ASP A 53 -5.54 14.80 -5.96
N VAL A 54 -5.98 15.77 -6.78
CA VAL A 54 -5.62 15.82 -8.19
C VAL A 54 -4.14 16.19 -8.29
N SER A 55 -3.31 15.20 -8.61
CA SER A 55 -1.94 15.27 -9.18
C SER A 55 -1.53 16.67 -9.71
N SER A 56 -1.26 17.58 -8.79
CA SER A 56 -0.72 18.92 -9.00
C SER A 56 0.21 19.16 -7.83
N ASP A 57 1.38 19.69 -8.10
CA ASP A 57 2.46 20.01 -7.15
C ASP A 57 2.05 21.02 -6.06
N ALA A 58 1.06 20.68 -5.22
CA ALA A 58 0.60 21.48 -4.10
C ALA A 58 0.19 20.58 -2.92
N PRO A 59 0.60 20.90 -1.69
CA PRO A 59 0.45 20.03 -0.55
C PRO A 59 -0.98 20.09 -0.01
N CYS A 60 -1.60 18.93 0.25
CA CYS A 60 -2.81 18.88 1.05
C CYS A 60 -2.87 17.63 1.94
N VAL A 61 -2.31 17.76 3.14
CA VAL A 61 -2.91 17.17 4.34
C VAL A 61 -3.35 18.36 5.19
N GLN A 62 -4.51 18.94 4.87
CA GLN A 62 -5.18 19.84 5.81
C GLN A 62 -5.86 18.98 6.88
N MET A 63 -5.14 18.73 7.97
CA MET A 63 -5.81 18.64 9.27
C MET A 63 -6.47 20.00 9.50
N ASN A 64 -7.77 20.09 9.21
CA ASN A 64 -8.59 21.25 9.54
C ASN A 64 -8.83 21.30 11.05
N ALA A 65 -7.79 21.57 11.83
CA ALA A 65 -7.92 22.25 13.11
C ALA A 65 -8.01 23.75 12.79
N ARG A 66 -9.19 24.21 12.37
CA ARG A 66 -9.48 25.64 12.26
C ARG A 66 -9.49 26.23 13.66
N THR A 67 -8.38 26.83 14.05
CA THR A 67 -8.33 27.82 15.12
C THR A 67 -8.88 29.13 14.56
N ASP A 68 -10.09 29.49 14.97
CA ASP A 68 -10.51 30.89 15.16
C ASP A 68 -11.79 30.92 16.00
N GLY A 69 -11.62 31.26 17.27
CA GLY A 69 -12.71 31.48 18.19
C GLY A 69 -13.33 32.85 17.98
N ASN A 70 -14.65 32.90 17.79
CA ASN A 70 -15.49 33.97 18.35
C ASN A 70 -16.98 33.57 18.25
N TRP A 71 -17.49 32.87 19.27
CA TRP A 71 -18.93 32.58 19.39
C TRP A 71 -19.62 33.70 20.15
N LYS A 72 -20.14 34.72 19.44
CA LYS A 72 -21.23 35.56 19.95
C LYS A 72 -22.25 35.90 18.85
N ASN A 73 -23.40 35.24 18.97
CA ASN A 73 -24.77 35.64 18.64
C ASN A 73 -25.04 36.61 17.47
N GLY A 74 -25.88 36.14 16.53
CA GLY A 74 -26.86 36.98 15.84
C GLY A 74 -26.91 36.81 14.33
N SER A 75 -27.90 36.03 13.86
CA SER A 75 -28.57 36.12 12.56
C SER A 75 -27.78 36.68 11.36
N CYS A 76 -27.33 35.80 10.47
CA CYS A 76 -27.46 36.03 9.03
C CYS A 76 -27.45 34.69 8.31
N ILE A 77 -28.63 34.22 7.92
CA ILE A 77 -28.77 33.25 6.82
C ILE A 77 -28.26 33.99 5.58
N GLN A 78 -27.00 33.77 5.23
CA GLN A 78 -26.52 33.97 3.88
C GLN A 78 -26.21 32.60 3.33
N ASN A 79 -27.01 32.25 2.33
CA ASN A 79 -26.88 31.09 1.47
C ASN A 79 -25.42 30.95 1.05
N LEU A 80 -24.69 30.06 1.73
CA LEU A 80 -23.44 29.55 1.21
C LEU A 80 -23.86 28.61 0.09
N ALA A 81 -23.65 29.07 -1.15
CA ALA A 81 -23.85 28.29 -2.34
C ALA A 81 -23.32 26.88 -2.12
N GLU A 82 -24.20 25.90 -2.32
CA GLU A 82 -23.85 24.50 -2.50
C GLU A 82 -22.70 24.48 -3.52
N SER A 83 -21.47 24.28 -3.03
CA SER A 83 -20.33 24.03 -3.89
C SER A 83 -20.64 22.72 -4.60
N GLU A 84 -20.98 22.83 -5.87
CA GLU A 84 -21.12 21.71 -6.79
C GLU A 84 -19.95 20.72 -6.60
N GLY A 85 -20.28 19.52 -6.13
CA GLY A 85 -19.57 18.27 -6.38
C GLY A 85 -18.08 18.19 -6.06
N ASN A 86 -17.71 18.12 -4.77
CA ASN A 86 -16.48 17.41 -4.39
C ASN A 86 -16.70 15.89 -4.51
N GLU A 87 -16.96 15.40 -5.72
CA GLU A 87 -16.99 13.95 -5.94
C GLU A 87 -15.59 13.37 -5.70
N PRO A 88 -15.48 12.25 -4.97
CA PRO A 88 -14.19 11.59 -4.78
C PRO A 88 -13.63 11.15 -6.14
N VAL A 89 -12.33 11.35 -6.33
CA VAL A 89 -11.63 10.88 -7.52
C VAL A 89 -11.55 9.36 -7.44
N ARG A 90 -12.03 8.70 -8.49
CA ARG A 90 -12.13 7.24 -8.55
C ARG A 90 -11.05 6.66 -9.46
N HIS A 91 -10.28 5.70 -8.95
CA HIS A 91 -9.31 4.93 -9.71
C HIS A 91 -9.64 3.44 -9.65
N ASP A 92 -9.77 2.80 -10.81
CA ASP A 92 -10.07 1.37 -10.90
C ASP A 92 -8.82 0.58 -11.28
N PHE A 93 -8.63 -0.55 -10.62
CA PHE A 93 -7.55 -1.48 -10.85
C PHE A 93 -8.09 -2.90 -11.00
N ALA A 94 -7.47 -3.70 -11.85
CA ALA A 94 -7.57 -5.15 -11.81
C ALA A 94 -6.40 -5.66 -10.96
N LEU A 95 -6.65 -6.35 -9.85
CA LEU A 95 -5.63 -7.03 -9.05
C LEU A 95 -5.76 -8.54 -9.26
N HIS A 96 -4.69 -9.20 -9.67
CA HIS A 96 -4.68 -10.64 -9.87
C HIS A 96 -4.90 -11.37 -8.54
N LEU A 97 -5.68 -12.45 -8.56
CA LEU A 97 -5.96 -13.30 -7.38
C LEU A 97 -4.70 -13.69 -6.60
N ARG A 98 -3.58 -13.98 -7.28
CA ARG A 98 -2.31 -14.31 -6.61
C ARG A 98 -1.79 -13.17 -5.72
N GLY A 99 -2.02 -11.92 -6.12
CA GLY A 99 -1.69 -10.74 -5.32
C GLY A 99 -2.73 -10.52 -4.23
N ALA A 100 -4.00 -10.63 -4.57
CA ALA A 100 -5.11 -10.48 -3.64
C ALA A 100 -5.02 -11.46 -2.45
N ARG A 101 -4.59 -12.70 -2.66
CA ARG A 101 -4.39 -13.69 -1.57
C ARG A 101 -3.30 -13.31 -0.57
N ASN A 102 -2.42 -12.35 -0.88
CA ASN A 102 -1.49 -11.80 0.11
C ASN A 102 -2.13 -10.74 1.03
N CYS A 103 -3.36 -10.32 0.74
CA CYS A 103 -4.18 -9.46 1.60
C CYS A 103 -5.19 -10.35 2.34
N ARG A 104 -5.04 -10.53 3.65
CA ARG A 104 -5.90 -11.46 4.40
C ARG A 104 -7.39 -11.10 4.36
N LEU A 105 -7.72 -9.81 4.24
CA LEU A 105 -9.10 -9.38 4.02
C LEU A 105 -9.64 -9.94 2.69
N LEU A 106 -8.87 -9.83 1.61
CA LEU A 106 -9.27 -10.31 0.29
C LEU A 106 -9.24 -11.83 0.21
N ASP A 107 -8.26 -12.49 0.82
CA ASP A 107 -8.18 -13.95 0.88
C ASP A 107 -9.45 -14.55 1.49
N THR A 108 -9.95 -13.95 2.59
CA THR A 108 -11.23 -14.35 3.20
C THR A 108 -12.42 -14.17 2.25
N MET A 109 -12.43 -13.07 1.47
CA MET A 109 -13.48 -12.83 0.45
C MET A 109 -13.39 -13.84 -0.70
N LEU A 110 -12.17 -14.19 -1.13
CA LEU A 110 -11.92 -15.15 -2.20
C LEU A 110 -12.31 -16.56 -1.78
N ASP A 111 -11.97 -16.98 -0.56
CA ASP A 111 -12.37 -18.29 -0.03
C ASP A 111 -13.89 -18.43 0.04
N ALA A 112 -14.61 -17.38 0.45
CA ALA A 112 -16.07 -17.38 0.45
C ALA A 112 -16.66 -17.50 -0.97
N TYR A 113 -16.00 -16.87 -1.95
CA TYR A 113 -16.39 -16.96 -3.35
C TYR A 113 -16.12 -18.35 -3.95
N ASP A 114 -14.95 -18.93 -3.68
CA ASP A 114 -14.57 -20.27 -4.13
C ASP A 114 -15.54 -21.33 -3.59
N LEU A 115 -15.97 -21.20 -2.32
CA LEU A 115 -16.98 -22.08 -1.72
C LEU A 115 -18.34 -21.96 -2.40
N HIS A 116 -18.74 -20.76 -2.82
CA HIS A 116 -20.02 -20.54 -3.51
C HIS A 116 -20.00 -21.13 -4.92
N MET A 117 -18.91 -20.93 -5.67
CA MET A 117 -18.74 -21.49 -7.01
C MET A 117 -18.66 -23.03 -6.98
N GLY A 118 -17.95 -23.60 -6.01
CA GLY A 118 -17.86 -25.06 -5.87
C GLY A 118 -19.19 -25.75 -5.48
N ALA A 119 -20.15 -25.02 -4.93
CA ALA A 119 -21.49 -25.54 -4.63
C ALA A 119 -22.38 -25.58 -5.88
N ILE A 120 -22.30 -24.57 -6.74
CA ILE A 120 -23.09 -24.47 -7.99
C ILE A 120 -22.74 -25.61 -8.95
N ASP A 121 -21.46 -25.96 -9.06
CA ASP A 121 -21.02 -27.06 -9.93
C ASP A 121 -21.51 -28.43 -9.45
N ARG A 122 -21.71 -28.63 -8.14
CA ARG A 122 -22.24 -29.89 -7.58
C ARG A 122 -23.73 -30.04 -7.83
N ASP A 123 -24.50 -28.96 -7.68
CA ASP A 123 -25.94 -28.97 -7.95
C ASP A 123 -26.25 -29.18 -9.44
N ALA A 124 -25.34 -28.77 -10.34
CA ALA A 124 -25.45 -29.04 -11.78
C ALA A 124 -25.23 -30.52 -12.15
N ILE A 125 -24.51 -31.27 -11.31
CA ILE A 125 -24.21 -32.70 -11.54
C ILE A 125 -25.33 -33.61 -11.00
N ASP A 126 -26.08 -33.18 -9.98
CA ASP A 126 -27.12 -33.99 -9.32
C ASP A 126 -28.54 -33.89 -9.93
N GLY A 127 -28.68 -33.31 -11.13
CA GLY A 127 -29.70 -33.73 -12.10
C GLY A 127 -31.13 -33.95 -11.60
N ILE A 128 -31.71 -33.02 -10.83
CA ILE A 128 -33.17 -32.92 -10.69
C ILE A 128 -33.62 -31.60 -11.32
N ALA A 129 -34.03 -31.71 -12.58
CA ALA A 129 -34.69 -30.65 -13.32
C ALA A 129 -36.07 -30.36 -12.70
N GLU A 130 -36.13 -29.51 -11.68
CA GLU A 130 -37.38 -28.86 -11.30
C GLU A 130 -37.54 -27.54 -12.06
N ASN A 131 -38.48 -27.57 -13.00
CA ASN A 131 -39.04 -26.44 -13.71
C ASN A 131 -39.31 -25.24 -12.78
N LYS A 132 -38.50 -24.19 -12.88
CA LYS A 132 -38.89 -22.82 -12.50
C LYS A 132 -38.56 -21.87 -13.64
N ALA A 133 -39.57 -21.69 -14.50
CA ALA A 133 -39.71 -20.48 -15.29
C ALA A 133 -39.82 -19.26 -14.35
N ASP A 134 -39.37 -18.10 -14.85
CA ASP A 134 -39.35 -16.79 -14.20
C ASP A 134 -38.32 -16.57 -13.08
N ARG A 135 -37.07 -16.37 -13.51
CA ARG A 135 -36.15 -15.42 -12.85
C ARG A 135 -35.48 -14.53 -13.89
N THR A 136 -36.23 -13.55 -14.40
CA THR A 136 -35.71 -12.29 -14.94
C THR A 136 -35.06 -11.51 -13.79
N GLY A 137 -33.82 -11.88 -13.49
CA GLY A 137 -32.91 -11.23 -12.55
C GLY A 137 -31.50 -11.64 -12.94
N LYS A 138 -31.07 -11.19 -14.11
CA LYS A 138 -29.82 -11.55 -14.79
C LYS A 138 -28.67 -10.74 -14.19
N ASP A 139 -28.56 -10.72 -12.86
CA ASP A 139 -27.46 -10.09 -12.16
C ASP A 139 -26.44 -11.18 -11.84
N ALA A 140 -25.45 -11.30 -12.73
CA ALA A 140 -24.10 -11.83 -12.50
C ALA A 140 -23.95 -12.84 -11.35
N VAL A 141 -24.52 -14.04 -11.48
CA VAL A 141 -24.12 -15.19 -10.66
C VAL A 141 -22.70 -15.55 -11.10
N GLY A 142 -21.69 -15.23 -10.28
CA GLY A 142 -20.28 -15.60 -10.54
C GLY A 142 -19.31 -14.45 -10.84
N HIS A 143 -19.53 -13.24 -10.33
CA HIS A 143 -18.48 -12.21 -10.33
C HIS A 143 -18.22 -11.69 -8.92
N LEU A 144 -16.94 -11.68 -8.53
CA LEU A 144 -16.48 -11.08 -7.28
C LEU A 144 -16.86 -9.60 -7.22
N PRO A 145 -17.49 -9.12 -6.13
CA PRO A 145 -17.81 -7.71 -5.98
C PRO A 145 -16.53 -6.87 -5.95
N PRO A 146 -16.54 -5.64 -6.49
CA PRO A 146 -15.39 -4.74 -6.40
C PRO A 146 -15.03 -4.43 -4.94
N VAL A 147 -13.73 -4.42 -4.65
CA VAL A 147 -13.17 -4.01 -3.37
C VAL A 147 -12.99 -2.50 -3.38
N VAL A 148 -13.64 -1.79 -2.47
CA VAL A 148 -13.49 -0.33 -2.38
C VAL A 148 -12.48 0.03 -1.29
N LEU A 149 -11.45 0.80 -1.67
CA LEU A 149 -10.45 1.35 -0.77
C LEU A 149 -10.77 2.84 -0.53
N PRO A 150 -11.41 3.20 0.60
CA PRO A 150 -11.72 4.58 0.90
C PRO A 150 -10.43 5.34 1.22
N GLN A 151 -10.35 6.61 0.79
CA GLN A 151 -9.21 7.49 1.04
C GLN A 151 -7.87 6.95 0.52
N ALA A 152 -7.93 6.20 -0.59
CA ALA A 152 -6.77 5.61 -1.24
C ALA A 152 -6.46 6.37 -2.52
N THR A 153 -5.21 6.80 -2.66
CA THR A 153 -4.69 7.49 -3.82
C THR A 153 -4.25 6.48 -4.87
N TYR A 154 -4.13 6.93 -6.13
CA TYR A 154 -3.56 6.11 -7.19
C TYR A 154 -2.12 5.68 -6.86
N LYS A 155 -1.31 6.58 -6.29
CA LYS A 155 0.08 6.29 -5.93
C LYS A 155 0.17 5.27 -4.80
N GLY A 156 -0.66 5.40 -3.76
CA GLY A 156 -0.72 4.44 -2.65
C GLY A 156 -1.11 3.04 -3.12
N CYS A 157 -2.15 2.93 -3.96
CA CYS A 157 -2.53 1.63 -4.53
C CYS A 157 -1.42 1.04 -5.41
N LYS A 158 -0.77 1.84 -6.25
CA LYS A 158 0.33 1.39 -7.09
C LYS A 158 1.51 0.87 -6.26
N ALA A 159 1.92 1.59 -5.22
CA ALA A 159 3.02 1.19 -4.34
C ALA A 159 2.66 -0.07 -3.54
N LEU A 160 1.41 -0.19 -3.07
CA LEU A 160 0.90 -1.41 -2.45
C LEU A 160 1.01 -2.60 -3.42
N PHE A 161 0.50 -2.49 -4.65
CA PHE A 161 0.53 -3.60 -5.60
C PHE A 161 1.95 -3.96 -6.03
N LEU A 162 2.84 -2.97 -6.14
CA LEU A 162 4.27 -3.22 -6.34
C LEU A 162 4.87 -4.02 -5.18
N TYR A 163 4.53 -3.69 -3.93
CA TYR A 163 4.97 -4.48 -2.78
C TYR A 163 4.46 -5.92 -2.86
N LEU A 164 3.17 -6.11 -3.16
CA LEU A 164 2.57 -7.44 -3.33
C LEU A 164 3.30 -8.23 -4.42
N GLU A 165 3.74 -7.57 -5.49
CA GLU A 165 4.53 -8.19 -6.55
C GLU A 165 5.93 -8.59 -6.07
N LEU A 166 6.61 -7.73 -5.34
CA LEU A 166 7.93 -8.03 -4.77
C LEU A 166 7.89 -9.26 -3.87
N ILE A 167 6.87 -9.38 -3.00
CA ILE A 167 6.76 -10.51 -2.07
C ILE A 167 6.34 -11.83 -2.73
N THR A 168 5.95 -11.82 -4.01
CA THR A 168 5.77 -13.08 -4.76
C THR A 168 7.10 -13.79 -5.05
N THR A 169 8.21 -13.05 -5.07
CA THR A 169 9.55 -13.58 -5.38
C THR A 169 10.57 -13.35 -4.27
N ARG A 170 10.19 -12.60 -3.22
CA ARG A 170 11.07 -12.22 -2.11
C ARG A 170 10.38 -12.50 -0.79
N VAL A 171 11.15 -12.84 0.23
CA VAL A 171 10.64 -13.10 1.57
C VAL A 171 10.79 -11.83 2.42
N PRO A 172 9.70 -11.26 2.94
CA PRO A 172 9.75 -10.11 3.85
C PRO A 172 10.53 -10.41 5.13
N THR A 173 11.16 -9.39 5.70
CA THR A 173 11.85 -9.53 6.98
C THR A 173 10.86 -9.46 8.14
N THR A 174 10.97 -10.40 9.07
CA THR A 174 10.20 -10.36 10.32
C THR A 174 10.85 -9.37 11.29
N ILE A 175 10.20 -8.22 11.51
CA ILE A 175 10.73 -7.17 12.39
C ILE A 175 10.23 -7.40 13.82
N SER A 176 11.15 -7.66 14.75
CA SER A 176 10.79 -7.79 16.17
C SER A 176 10.38 -6.44 16.76
N LYS A 177 9.34 -6.44 17.61
CA LYS A 177 8.92 -5.28 18.40
C LYS A 177 9.42 -5.45 19.87
N PRO A 178 9.97 -4.41 20.52
CA PRO A 178 10.37 -3.11 19.96
C PRO A 178 11.58 -3.23 19.02
N LEU A 179 11.88 -2.17 18.25
CA LEU A 179 13.07 -2.14 17.38
C LEU A 179 14.33 -2.33 18.22
N ARG A 180 15.13 -3.34 17.89
CA ARG A 180 16.34 -3.72 18.66
C ARG A 180 17.65 -3.18 18.10
N ALA A 181 17.61 -2.60 16.90
CA ALA A 181 18.75 -2.06 16.18
C ALA A 181 18.27 -0.95 15.21
N PRO A 182 19.19 -0.17 14.61
CA PRO A 182 18.86 0.73 13.51
C PRO A 182 18.14 -0.01 12.38
N ILE A 183 17.20 0.66 11.71
CA ILE A 183 16.32 0.03 10.70
C ILE A 183 17.11 -0.55 9.52
N GLU A 184 18.25 0.04 9.18
CA GLU A 184 19.16 -0.43 8.11
C GLU A 184 19.79 -1.79 8.41
N GLU A 185 19.92 -2.14 9.69
CA GLU A 185 20.46 -3.42 10.14
C GLU A 185 19.36 -4.49 10.25
N LEU A 186 18.10 -4.05 10.32
CA LEU A 186 16.95 -4.93 10.50
C LEU A 186 16.27 -5.31 9.18
N LEU A 187 16.50 -4.56 8.10
CA LEU A 187 15.80 -4.74 6.82
C LEU A 187 16.71 -5.31 5.74
N GLN A 188 16.11 -6.02 4.79
CA GLN A 188 16.80 -6.38 3.57
C GLN A 188 17.00 -5.15 2.66
N PRO A 189 18.06 -5.12 1.84
CA PRO A 189 18.33 -3.98 0.96
C PRO A 189 17.17 -3.64 0.02
N TRP A 190 16.38 -4.62 -0.39
CA TRP A 190 15.23 -4.36 -1.24
C TRP A 190 14.07 -3.69 -0.51
N GLU A 191 13.85 -4.00 0.76
CA GLU A 191 12.83 -3.37 1.59
C GLU A 191 13.20 -1.91 1.86
N MET A 192 14.47 -1.65 2.14
CA MET A 192 14.98 -0.28 2.26
C MET A 192 14.84 0.49 0.95
N ASN A 193 15.17 -0.12 -0.19
CA ASN A 193 14.98 0.52 -1.49
C ASN A 193 13.50 0.80 -1.78
N PHE A 194 12.62 -0.14 -1.46
CA PHE A 194 11.17 0.05 -1.61
C PHE A 194 10.68 1.24 -0.77
N LEU A 195 11.09 1.32 0.50
CA LEU A 195 10.74 2.44 1.38
C LEU A 195 11.23 3.79 0.85
N LEU A 196 12.47 3.87 0.36
CA LEU A 196 13.06 5.15 -0.07
C LEU A 196 12.69 5.55 -1.51
N LYS A 197 12.30 4.59 -2.35
CA LYS A 197 11.99 4.82 -3.77
C LYS A 197 10.51 4.80 -4.09
N ASP A 198 9.79 3.85 -3.54
CA ASP A 198 8.41 3.55 -3.94
C ASP A 198 7.39 4.06 -2.90
N CYS A 199 7.81 4.32 -1.66
CA CYS A 199 6.95 4.85 -0.58
C CYS A 199 7.13 6.35 -0.31
N MET A 200 7.98 7.04 -1.07
CA MET A 200 8.20 8.48 -0.97
C MET A 200 7.63 9.18 -2.20
N ASP A 201 7.35 10.48 -2.09
CA ASP A 201 7.05 11.28 -3.28
C ASP A 201 8.27 11.37 -4.21
N ASP A 202 8.02 11.66 -5.49
CA ASP A 202 9.06 11.69 -6.54
C ASP A 202 10.18 12.69 -6.22
N THR A 203 9.84 13.83 -5.60
CA THR A 203 10.80 14.88 -5.23
C THR A 203 11.73 14.40 -4.12
N THR A 204 11.16 13.86 -3.05
CA THR A 204 11.90 13.31 -1.91
C THR A 204 12.77 12.13 -2.33
N SER A 205 12.22 11.18 -3.10
CA SER A 205 12.96 10.02 -3.58
C SER A 205 14.17 10.39 -4.46
N HIS A 206 13.96 11.37 -5.35
CA HIS A 206 15.03 11.87 -6.22
C HIS A 206 16.13 12.56 -5.41
N ALA A 207 15.77 13.40 -4.44
CA ALA A 207 16.71 14.07 -3.56
C ALA A 207 17.53 13.08 -2.70
N ILE A 208 16.90 12.02 -2.17
CA ILE A 208 17.59 10.94 -1.46
C ILE A 208 18.58 10.25 -2.40
N SER A 209 18.16 9.92 -3.61
CA SER A 209 18.98 9.24 -4.61
C SER A 209 20.20 10.07 -5.02
N GLN A 210 20.05 11.39 -5.18
CA GLN A 210 21.15 12.30 -5.46
C GLN A 210 22.17 12.31 -4.32
N GLN A 211 21.74 12.53 -3.06
CA GLN A 211 22.66 12.55 -1.93
C GLN A 211 23.43 11.23 -1.73
N MET A 212 22.77 10.09 -1.95
CA MET A 212 23.42 8.79 -1.85
C MET A 212 24.48 8.53 -2.93
N ASN A 213 24.35 9.18 -4.10
CA ASN A 213 25.29 9.07 -5.21
C ASN A 213 26.43 10.09 -5.11
N ASP A 214 26.17 11.33 -4.69
CA ASP A 214 27.20 12.37 -4.52
C ASP A 214 28.25 11.96 -3.47
N GLY A 215 27.82 11.23 -2.44
CA GLY A 215 28.74 10.64 -1.45
C GLY A 215 29.65 9.52 -2.00
N LYS A 216 29.49 9.07 -3.26
CA LYS A 216 30.34 8.04 -3.89
C LYS A 216 31.47 8.64 -4.74
N GLU A 217 31.32 9.85 -5.30
CA GLU A 217 32.30 10.42 -6.22
C GLU A 217 33.48 11.11 -5.52
N GLY A 218 33.38 11.42 -4.22
CA GLY A 218 34.40 12.20 -3.49
C GLY A 218 35.31 11.45 -2.49
N LYS A 219 35.12 10.13 -2.22
CA LYS A 219 35.87 9.42 -1.16
C LYS A 219 36.73 8.27 -1.71
N THR A 220 38.00 8.59 -2.02
CA THR A 220 39.09 7.61 -2.12
C THR A 220 39.23 6.79 -0.83
N LYS A 221 39.08 5.46 -0.94
CA LYS A 221 39.54 4.42 0.02
C LYS A 221 39.38 4.75 1.51
N GLY A 222 38.15 4.94 1.98
CA GLY A 222 37.80 4.94 3.40
C GLY A 222 36.52 4.14 3.61
N ARG A 223 36.54 3.18 4.53
CA ARG A 223 35.42 2.30 4.90
C ARG A 223 34.17 3.16 5.20
N LYS A 224 33.19 3.21 4.29
CA LYS A 224 31.91 3.90 4.52
C LYS A 224 31.25 3.30 5.75
N SER A 225 31.02 4.11 6.78
CA SER A 225 30.21 3.72 7.93
C SER A 225 28.74 3.70 7.52
N VAL A 226 27.97 2.77 8.07
CA VAL A 226 26.51 2.68 7.88
C VAL A 226 25.80 3.99 8.30
N GLY A 227 26.40 4.76 9.21
CA GLY A 227 25.90 6.07 9.65
C GLY A 227 25.86 7.15 8.56
N ASP A 228 26.73 7.10 7.54
CA ASP A 228 26.73 8.11 6.45
C ASP A 228 25.45 8.00 5.59
N ALA A 229 24.96 6.78 5.35
CA ALA A 229 23.77 6.55 4.53
C ALA A 229 22.48 6.95 5.26
N ARG A 230 22.39 6.64 6.56
CA ARG A 230 21.28 7.05 7.42
C ARG A 230 21.09 8.55 7.45
N THR A 231 22.19 9.26 7.69
CA THR A 231 22.19 10.72 7.78
C THR A 231 21.69 11.37 6.50
N ALA A 232 22.06 10.82 5.34
CA ALA A 232 21.65 11.34 4.03
C ALA A 232 20.12 11.30 3.86
N TYR A 233 19.50 10.11 3.89
CA TYR A 233 18.05 10.04 3.64
C TYR A 233 17.23 10.67 4.76
N TYR A 234 17.67 10.55 6.02
CA TYR A 234 16.94 11.11 7.17
C TYR A 234 16.81 12.62 7.06
N SER A 235 17.90 13.32 6.73
CA SER A 235 17.90 14.78 6.58
C SER A 235 16.94 15.26 5.48
N VAL A 236 16.89 14.56 4.35
CA VAL A 236 15.99 14.88 3.24
C VAL A 236 14.53 14.71 3.65
N ILE A 237 14.20 13.59 4.32
CA ILE A 237 12.84 13.30 4.78
C ILE A 237 12.37 14.38 5.77
N VAL A 238 13.18 14.69 6.79
CA VAL A 238 12.82 15.69 7.82
C VAL A 238 12.68 17.09 7.23
N ASN A 239 13.51 17.46 6.25
CA ASN A 239 13.43 18.79 5.62
C ASN A 239 12.19 18.97 4.76
N ASN A 240 11.64 17.88 4.22
CA ASN A 240 10.42 17.87 3.41
C ASN A 240 9.20 17.36 4.18
N ALA A 241 9.30 17.20 5.50
CA ALA A 241 8.19 16.74 6.33
C ALA A 241 7.20 17.89 6.61
N PRO A 242 5.89 17.59 6.70
CA PRO A 242 5.29 16.25 6.72
C PRO A 242 5.04 15.61 5.34
N GLU A 243 5.13 16.37 4.25
CA GLU A 243 4.69 15.93 2.92
C GLU A 243 5.43 14.68 2.43
N SER A 244 6.73 14.57 2.75
CA SER A 244 7.57 13.41 2.46
C SER A 244 7.03 12.09 3.04
N LEU A 245 6.19 12.17 4.09
CA LEU A 245 5.64 11.02 4.79
C LEU A 245 4.20 10.66 4.38
N ASN A 246 3.58 11.44 3.48
CA ASN A 246 2.17 11.23 3.10
C ASN A 246 1.95 9.83 2.52
N LEU A 247 2.76 9.43 1.53
CA LEU A 247 2.59 8.14 0.85
C LEU A 247 2.89 6.94 1.75
N ILE A 248 3.93 6.99 2.58
CA ILE A 248 4.23 5.90 3.51
C ILE A 248 3.17 5.77 4.61
N THR A 249 2.59 6.89 5.05
CA THR A 249 1.49 6.88 6.03
C THR A 249 0.22 6.33 5.41
N GLU A 250 -0.09 6.71 4.17
CA GLU A 250 -1.16 6.08 3.38
C GLU A 250 -0.96 4.57 3.26
N LEU A 251 0.25 4.11 2.90
CA LEU A 251 0.56 2.69 2.81
C LEU A 251 0.44 1.96 4.14
N ALA A 252 0.79 2.60 5.26
CA ALA A 252 0.55 2.02 6.58
C ALA A 252 -0.95 1.81 6.84
N MET A 253 -1.80 2.78 6.49
CA MET A 253 -3.26 2.67 6.62
C MET A 253 -3.85 1.62 5.66
N LEU A 254 -3.43 1.61 4.40
CA LEU A 254 -3.89 0.64 3.40
C LEU A 254 -3.49 -0.79 3.77
N SER A 255 -2.26 -0.98 4.24
CA SER A 255 -1.78 -2.30 4.69
C SER A 255 -2.47 -2.79 5.95
N ASP A 256 -2.88 -1.89 6.86
CA ASP A 256 -3.71 -2.25 8.00
C ASP A 256 -5.12 -2.65 7.57
N PHE A 257 -5.75 -1.85 6.69
CA PHE A 257 -7.09 -2.12 6.17
C PHE A 257 -7.17 -3.46 5.42
N LEU A 258 -6.21 -3.73 4.53
CA LEU A 258 -6.12 -4.97 3.75
C LEU A 258 -5.49 -6.14 4.51
N ILE A 259 -4.97 -5.87 5.70
CA ILE A 259 -4.29 -6.85 6.57
C ILE A 259 -3.10 -7.48 5.82
N VAL A 260 -2.24 -6.63 5.26
CA VAL A 260 -0.93 -7.01 4.68
C VAL A 260 0.13 -6.84 5.76
N GLU A 261 0.21 -7.84 6.65
CA GLU A 261 1.04 -7.78 7.86
C GLU A 261 2.49 -7.34 7.62
N PRO A 262 3.22 -7.89 6.63
CA PRO A 262 4.63 -7.52 6.42
C PRO A 262 4.79 -6.06 6.01
N LEU A 263 3.90 -5.53 5.16
CA LEU A 263 3.94 -4.13 4.73
C LEU A 263 3.60 -3.19 5.89
N ARG A 264 2.60 -3.56 6.70
CA ARG A 264 2.25 -2.79 7.90
C ARG A 264 3.41 -2.73 8.88
N GLN A 265 4.06 -3.86 9.15
CA GLN A 265 5.23 -3.90 10.03
C GLN A 265 6.39 -3.08 9.47
N LEU A 266 6.66 -3.19 8.17
CA LEU A 266 7.72 -2.46 7.48
C LEU A 266 7.53 -0.94 7.55
N THR A 267 6.34 -0.45 7.19
CA THR A 267 6.00 0.99 7.21
C THR A 267 6.01 1.55 8.63
N CYS A 268 5.39 0.87 9.60
CA CYS A 268 5.41 1.29 11.01
C CYS A 268 6.82 1.27 11.61
N ALA A 269 7.65 0.25 11.30
CA ALA A 269 9.03 0.18 11.77
C ALA A 269 9.87 1.33 11.20
N PHE A 270 9.69 1.67 9.92
CA PHE A 270 10.39 2.79 9.32
C PHE A 270 9.98 4.11 9.98
N LEU A 271 8.68 4.39 10.12
CA LEU A 271 8.17 5.59 10.80
C LEU A 271 8.67 5.70 12.25
N ALA A 272 8.64 4.59 13.00
CA ALA A 272 9.20 4.55 14.35
C ALA A 272 10.71 4.82 14.38
N SER A 273 11.46 4.35 13.38
CA SER A 273 12.89 4.59 13.30
C SER A 273 13.24 6.05 12.98
N LEU A 274 12.39 6.75 12.21
CA LEU A 274 12.49 8.20 12.01
C LEU A 274 12.23 8.94 13.32
N ALA A 275 11.16 8.60 14.05
CA ALA A 275 10.85 9.23 15.34
C ALA A 275 11.98 9.02 16.36
N LEU A 276 12.54 7.80 16.45
CA LEU A 276 13.69 7.50 17.30
C LEU A 276 15.00 8.17 16.82
N GLY A 277 15.04 8.58 15.54
CA GLY A 277 16.15 9.33 14.96
C GLY A 277 16.09 10.84 15.23
N ALA A 278 14.95 11.35 15.72
CA ALA A 278 14.78 12.76 16.03
C ALA A 278 15.74 13.20 17.13
N SER A 279 16.59 14.17 16.80
CA SER A 279 17.58 14.74 17.71
C SER A 279 16.98 15.81 18.62
N SER A 280 15.80 16.32 18.27
CA SER A 280 15.08 17.35 19.01
C SER A 280 13.57 17.18 18.89
N GLU A 281 12.84 17.75 19.85
CA GLU A 281 11.38 17.82 19.81
C GLU A 281 10.88 18.57 18.57
N ALA A 282 11.60 19.60 18.10
CA ALA A 282 11.24 20.34 16.90
C ALA A 282 11.28 19.47 15.62
N GLU A 283 12.25 18.56 15.51
CA GLU A 283 12.29 17.58 14.42
C GLU A 283 11.13 16.58 14.50
N LEU A 284 10.84 16.09 15.72
CA LEU A 284 9.73 15.17 15.93
C LEU A 284 8.38 15.82 15.58
N LEU A 285 8.14 17.05 16.04
CA LEU A 285 6.95 17.82 15.71
C LEU A 285 6.83 18.03 14.20
N ARG A 286 7.94 18.37 13.51
CA ARG A 286 7.95 18.53 12.06
C ARG A 286 7.60 17.24 11.32
N LEU A 287 8.14 16.09 11.75
CA LEU A 287 7.78 14.78 11.22
C LEU A 287 6.28 14.50 11.39
N CYS A 288 5.69 14.96 12.49
CA CYS A 288 4.25 14.86 12.74
C CYS A 288 3.40 15.94 12.04
N GLY A 289 4.00 16.86 11.28
CA GLY A 289 3.29 17.97 10.65
C GLY A 289 2.80 19.04 11.64
N LEU A 290 3.40 19.09 12.82
CA LEU A 290 3.07 20.04 13.89
C LEU A 290 4.13 21.13 13.99
N SER A 291 3.68 22.38 14.17
CA SER A 291 4.59 23.51 14.41
C SER A 291 4.91 23.72 15.90
N ARG A 292 4.07 23.18 16.79
CA ARG A 292 4.19 23.24 18.24
C ARG A 292 3.48 22.05 18.89
N PRO A 293 3.78 21.71 20.15
CA PRO A 293 2.96 20.79 20.91
C PRO A 293 1.50 21.24 20.95
N LEU A 294 0.59 20.27 20.88
CA LEU A 294 -0.84 20.51 21.04
C LEU A 294 -1.14 20.82 22.51
N THR A 295 -2.05 21.75 22.72
CA THR A 295 -2.58 22.07 24.06
C THR A 295 -3.58 21.00 24.53
N GLU A 296 -3.83 20.91 25.83
CA GLU A 296 -4.82 19.97 26.39
C GLU A 296 -6.21 20.20 25.76
N GLU A 297 -6.58 21.45 25.55
CA GLU A 297 -7.85 21.81 24.91
C GLU A 297 -7.94 21.36 23.44
N GLU A 298 -6.80 21.33 22.73
CA GLU A 298 -6.72 20.81 21.36
C GLU A 298 -6.73 19.27 21.31
N LEU A 299 -6.32 18.60 22.39
CA LEU A 299 -6.30 17.13 22.51
C LEU A 299 -7.63 16.57 23.01
N ASP A 300 -8.49 17.36 23.67
CA ASP A 300 -9.79 16.92 24.19
C ASP A 300 -10.65 16.14 23.18
N PRO A 301 -10.80 16.54 21.90
CA PRO A 301 -11.55 15.77 20.91
C PRO A 301 -10.93 14.40 20.60
N LEU A 302 -9.59 14.32 20.67
CA LEU A 302 -8.85 13.08 20.49
C LEU A 302 -9.06 12.16 21.68
N TYR A 303 -8.99 12.69 22.91
CA TYR A 303 -9.26 11.94 24.13
C TYR A 303 -10.70 11.45 24.23
N ALA A 304 -11.67 12.21 23.69
CA ALA A 304 -13.06 11.75 23.61
C ALA A 304 -13.22 10.53 22.69
N GLN A 305 -12.48 10.49 21.57
CA GLN A 305 -12.50 9.37 20.62
C GLN A 305 -11.63 8.19 21.08
N PHE A 306 -10.51 8.49 21.74
CA PHE A 306 -9.50 7.53 22.16
C PHE A 306 -9.13 7.78 23.64
N PRO A 307 -9.99 7.37 24.59
CA PRO A 307 -9.79 7.66 26.01
C PRO A 307 -8.48 7.12 26.58
N PHE A 308 -7.95 6.03 26.02
CA PHE A 308 -6.68 5.42 26.45
C PHE A 308 -5.44 6.27 26.14
N LEU A 309 -5.56 7.32 25.31
CA LEU A 309 -4.46 8.26 25.05
C LEU A 309 -4.34 9.32 26.14
N ARG A 310 -5.37 9.48 26.97
CA ARG A 310 -5.32 10.44 28.07
C ARG A 310 -4.26 9.95 29.07
N PRO A 311 -3.30 10.79 29.46
CA PRO A 311 -2.34 10.41 30.50
C PRO A 311 -3.12 9.98 31.74
N ASP A 312 -2.82 8.78 32.25
CA ASP A 312 -3.33 8.38 33.56
C ASP A 312 -2.83 9.44 34.55
N THR A 313 -3.73 10.24 35.12
CA THR A 313 -3.43 11.22 36.16
C THR A 313 -3.03 10.55 37.49
N VAL A 314 -2.48 9.34 37.43
CA VAL A 314 -2.03 8.56 38.58
C VAL A 314 -0.51 8.72 38.69
N SER A 315 -0.11 9.91 39.10
CA SER A 315 1.19 10.14 39.72
C SER A 315 0.96 11.13 40.85
N ASP A 316 0.45 10.61 41.96
CA ASP A 316 0.69 11.09 43.33
C ASP A 316 0.14 10.05 44.31
N LEU A 317 0.96 9.02 44.58
CA LEU A 317 0.97 8.23 45.82
C LEU A 317 2.37 7.66 46.05
#